data_AF-A0A3N7FEB7-F1
#
_entry.id   AF-A0A3N7FEB7-F1
#
_cell.length_a   1.000
_cell.length_b   1.000
_cell.length_c   1.000
_cell.angle_alpha   90.00
_cell.angle_beta   90.00
_cell.angle_gamma   90.00
#
_symmetry.space_group_name_H-M   'P 1'
#
loop_
_entity.id
_entity.type
_entity.pdbx_description
1 polymer ?
#
loop_
_entity_poly.entity_id
_entity_poly.type
_entity_poly.pdbx_seq_one_letter_code
_entity_poly.pdbx_strand_id
1 'polypeptide(L)'
;MEKLGHDIALSPEVEGIARDIARECAGLLLGIITVAGSLMGVDDLHEWRNTLKKLRESAEFRDTEVFKLLRFSYDQLGDLALQQCLLYCALFPEDSEIEREELIGYLIDEEIIKGIRSRKDAFDEGQTMLNRLENVCLMESVKMEYDGSRSVKMHDLIRDMVIHILQENLQYMVKAGVQLKELPDAEEWTENLTIVSLMQNEIEEIPSSHSPMCPNLSSLLLRDNEGLRSIADSFFKQLHGLKVLDLSCTVIKNLPESVSDLMSLTALLLDGCWKLRYVPSLKKLKALKRLDLSWTMLEKMPQGMECLSNLRYLRMNGCGEKEFPNGILPKLSHLQVFVLEEVFEECYAPITIKGKEVVSLRNLETLECHFEGLSDFIEFLRCRDGIQSLSTYRISVGILKFLYGVEKFPSKTVALGNLSINKDRDFQALYELFWQRANSLLHMVAQFDLNDKKKGKKQLKGNSNNNGTAVL
;
A
#
# COMPACT_ATOMS: atom_id res chain seq x y z
N MET A 1 -30.93 5.99 12.35
CA MET A 1 -30.66 5.72 13.78
C MET A 1 -29.90 4.41 13.96
N GLU A 2 -30.36 3.25 13.46
CA GLU A 2 -29.65 1.97 13.67
C GLU A 2 -28.26 1.86 13.01
N LYS A 3 -28.00 2.57 11.89
CA LYS A 3 -26.64 2.67 11.29
C LYS A 3 -25.72 3.73 11.92
N LEU A 4 -26.21 4.54 12.88
CA LEU A 4 -25.50 5.73 13.40
C LEU A 4 -24.69 5.45 14.68
N GLY A 5 -24.63 4.20 15.14
CA GLY A 5 -23.57 3.71 16.00
C GLY A 5 -23.27 4.53 17.26
N HIS A 6 -24.25 5.12 17.95
CA HIS A 6 -24.16 5.50 19.38
C HIS A 6 -25.55 5.81 19.96
N ASP A 7 -25.84 5.30 21.16
CA ASP A 7 -27.02 5.59 22.00
C ASP A 7 -26.97 7.02 22.60
N ILE A 8 -26.69 8.04 21.78
CA ILE A 8 -26.79 9.44 22.21
C ILE A 8 -28.19 9.93 21.86
N ALA A 9 -29.03 10.13 22.88
CA ALA A 9 -30.34 10.74 22.70
C ALA A 9 -30.17 12.19 22.21
N LEU A 10 -30.50 12.44 20.95
CA LEU A 10 -30.54 13.79 20.39
C LEU A 10 -31.56 14.65 21.15
N SER A 11 -31.28 15.94 21.34
CA SER A 11 -32.29 16.84 21.90
C SER A 11 -33.52 16.91 20.99
N PRO A 12 -34.72 17.19 21.52
CA PRO A 12 -35.94 17.30 20.69
C PRO A 12 -35.83 18.35 19.57
N GLU A 13 -35.00 19.37 19.78
CA GLU A 13 -34.76 20.46 18.83
C GLU A 13 -33.83 20.01 17.70
N VAL A 14 -32.78 19.25 18.02
CA VAL A 14 -31.90 18.59 17.03
C VAL A 14 -32.68 17.54 16.25
N GLU A 15 -33.55 16.76 16.91
CA GLU A 15 -34.42 15.79 16.24
C GLU A 15 -35.38 16.45 15.25
N GLY A 16 -35.87 17.66 15.57
CA GLY A 16 -36.65 18.49 14.66
C GLY A 16 -35.87 18.86 13.40
N ILE A 17 -34.64 19.38 13.55
CA ILE A 17 -33.78 19.77 12.44
C ILE A 17 -33.34 18.55 11.62
N ALA A 18 -33.04 17.42 12.27
CA ALA A 18 -32.69 16.17 11.60
C ALA A 18 -33.82 15.65 10.70
N ARG A 19 -35.08 15.76 11.15
CA ARG A 19 -36.25 15.45 10.31
C ARG A 19 -36.36 16.37 9.10
N ASP A 20 -36.04 17.65 9.25
CA ASP A 20 -36.06 18.59 8.14
C ASP A 20 -34.92 18.29 7.14
N ILE A 21 -33.71 17.98 7.61
CA ILE A 21 -32.60 17.54 6.75
C ILE A 21 -32.98 16.27 5.97
N ALA A 22 -33.57 15.28 6.64
CA ALA A 22 -34.01 14.04 5.97
C ALA A 22 -35.06 14.29 4.88
N ARG A 23 -35.91 15.31 5.04
CA ARG A 23 -36.86 15.75 4.00
C ARG A 23 -36.17 16.42 2.83
N GLU A 24 -35.16 17.27 3.07
CA GLU A 24 -34.35 17.88 2.00
C GLU A 24 -33.61 16.81 1.19
N CYS A 25 -33.26 15.67 1.78
CA CYS A 25 -32.67 14.54 1.05
C CYS A 25 -33.66 13.76 0.15
N ALA A 26 -34.92 14.19 0.05
CA ALA A 26 -35.96 13.61 -0.83
C ALA A 26 -36.15 12.08 -0.73
N GLY A 27 -35.81 11.47 0.41
CA GLY A 27 -35.91 10.02 0.61
C GLY A 27 -34.77 9.19 -0.01
N LEU A 28 -33.74 9.84 -0.56
CA LEU A 28 -32.56 9.17 -1.11
C LEU A 28 -31.74 8.58 0.04
N LEU A 29 -31.78 7.25 0.20
CA LEU A 29 -31.14 6.56 1.33
C LEU A 29 -29.64 6.89 1.44
N LEU A 30 -28.92 6.92 0.32
CA LEU A 30 -27.50 7.26 0.32
C LEU A 30 -27.28 8.72 0.74
N GLY A 31 -28.02 9.67 0.17
CA GLY A 31 -27.95 11.09 0.58
C GLY A 31 -28.28 11.30 2.06
N ILE A 32 -29.27 10.58 2.60
CA ILE A 32 -29.58 10.60 4.04
C ILE A 32 -28.41 10.05 4.85
N ILE A 33 -27.84 8.90 4.47
CA ILE A 33 -26.73 8.26 5.17
C ILE A 33 -25.48 9.15 5.16
N THR A 34 -25.10 9.70 4.01
CA THR A 34 -23.88 10.52 3.87
C THR A 34 -24.01 11.88 4.57
N VAL A 35 -25.18 12.54 4.50
CA VAL A 35 -25.41 13.79 5.23
C VAL A 35 -25.47 13.52 6.73
N ALA A 36 -26.15 12.46 7.17
CA ALA A 36 -26.18 12.08 8.58
C ALA A 36 -24.78 11.69 9.10
N GLY A 37 -23.97 11.02 8.27
CA GLY A 37 -22.57 10.70 8.57
C GLY A 37 -21.71 11.94 8.80
N SER A 38 -21.91 13.00 7.99
CA SER A 38 -21.21 14.28 8.18
C SER A 38 -21.57 15.02 9.49
N LEU A 39 -22.72 14.70 10.09
CA LEU A 39 -23.20 15.25 11.35
C LEU A 39 -23.01 14.30 12.54
N MET A 40 -22.34 13.18 12.32
CA MET A 40 -22.14 12.17 13.36
C MET A 40 -21.25 12.75 14.48
N GLY A 41 -21.75 12.71 15.71
CA GLY A 41 -21.05 13.25 16.88
C GLY A 41 -21.20 14.78 17.08
N VAL A 42 -21.95 15.47 16.22
CA VAL A 42 -22.26 16.90 16.39
C VAL A 42 -23.49 17.05 17.28
N ASP A 43 -23.32 17.64 18.46
CA ASP A 43 -24.41 17.95 19.41
C ASP A 43 -24.84 19.43 19.38
N ASP A 44 -24.03 20.31 18.77
CA ASP A 44 -24.30 21.73 18.70
C ASP A 44 -25.44 22.07 17.74
N LEU A 45 -26.52 22.62 18.30
CA LEU A 45 -27.72 23.01 17.56
C LEU A 45 -27.45 24.08 16.49
N HIS A 46 -26.43 24.93 16.66
CA HIS A 46 -26.10 25.93 15.65
C HIS A 46 -25.46 25.29 14.41
N GLU A 47 -24.60 24.28 14.57
CA GLU A 47 -24.06 23.48 13.48
C GLU A 47 -25.15 22.74 12.68
N TRP A 48 -26.15 22.16 13.36
CA TRP A 48 -27.31 21.54 12.70
C TRP A 48 -28.13 22.55 11.88
N ARG A 49 -28.42 23.73 12.43
CA ARG A 49 -29.14 24.81 11.72
C ARG A 49 -28.35 25.33 10.53
N ASN A 50 -27.05 25.52 10.70
CA ASN A 50 -26.17 25.98 9.63
C ASN A 50 -26.08 24.95 8.49
N THR A 51 -26.04 23.67 8.83
CA THR A 51 -26.07 22.58 7.86
C THR A 51 -27.35 22.57 7.05
N LEU A 52 -28.52 22.62 7.71
CA LEU A 52 -29.81 22.72 7.02
C LEU A 52 -29.88 23.97 6.12
N LYS A 53 -29.35 25.10 6.59
CA LYS A 53 -29.29 26.34 5.81
C LYS A 53 -28.45 26.17 4.54
N LYS A 54 -27.21 25.69 4.67
CA LYS A 54 -26.30 25.45 3.53
C LYS A 54 -26.89 24.44 2.54
N LEU A 55 -27.56 23.40 3.03
CA LEU A 55 -28.23 22.40 2.19
C LEU A 55 -29.30 23.05 1.31
N ARG A 56 -30.13 23.93 1.88
CA ARG A 56 -31.16 24.69 1.15
C ARG A 56 -30.57 25.73 0.19
N GLU A 57 -29.47 26.37 0.55
CA GLU A 57 -28.79 27.35 -0.29
C GLU A 57 -28.05 26.72 -1.48
N SER A 58 -27.71 25.43 -1.41
CA SER A 58 -27.10 24.67 -2.51
C SER A 58 -28.04 24.37 -3.70
N ALA A 59 -29.30 24.84 -3.64
CA ALA A 59 -30.37 24.47 -4.57
C ALA A 59 -30.21 24.94 -6.03
N GLU A 60 -29.21 25.74 -6.40
CA GLU A 60 -29.15 26.41 -7.72
C GLU A 60 -28.55 25.61 -8.90
N PHE A 61 -28.04 24.39 -8.71
CA PHE A 61 -27.45 23.58 -9.82
C PHE A 61 -28.43 22.57 -10.44
N ARG A 62 -28.27 22.25 -11.74
CA ARG A 62 -29.29 21.50 -12.52
C ARG A 62 -28.92 20.05 -12.86
N ASP A 63 -27.90 19.49 -12.22
CA ASP A 63 -27.61 18.05 -12.28
C ASP A 63 -27.98 17.39 -10.95
N THR A 64 -28.61 16.22 -11.08
CA THR A 64 -29.36 15.39 -10.10
C THR A 64 -29.27 15.82 -8.63
N GLU A 65 -30.44 15.99 -7.97
CA GLU A 65 -30.55 16.32 -6.53
C GLU A 65 -29.64 15.45 -5.63
N VAL A 66 -29.37 14.21 -6.04
CA VAL A 66 -28.41 13.27 -5.44
C VAL A 66 -26.98 13.84 -5.37
N PHE A 67 -26.43 14.37 -6.47
CA PHE A 67 -25.05 14.86 -6.50
C PHE A 67 -24.83 16.07 -5.60
N LYS A 68 -25.82 16.95 -5.47
CA LYS A 68 -25.75 18.08 -4.54
C LYS A 68 -25.62 17.61 -3.09
N LEU A 69 -26.43 16.63 -2.71
CA LEU A 69 -26.43 16.09 -1.34
C LEU A 69 -25.09 15.40 -1.03
N LEU A 70 -24.53 14.66 -1.98
CA LEU A 70 -23.24 13.99 -1.79
C LEU A 70 -22.07 14.99 -1.80
N ARG A 71 -22.09 16.00 -2.67
CA ARG A 71 -21.10 17.08 -2.70
C ARG A 71 -21.09 17.87 -1.40
N PHE A 72 -22.25 18.10 -0.80
CA PHE A 72 -22.33 18.74 0.51
C PHE A 72 -21.50 17.98 1.56
N SER A 73 -21.61 16.65 1.62
CA SER A 73 -20.79 15.86 2.55
C SER A 73 -19.30 15.90 2.24
N TYR A 74 -18.92 15.99 0.97
CA TYR A 74 -17.52 16.22 0.56
C TYR A 74 -16.99 17.60 1.00
N ASP A 75 -17.78 18.65 0.83
CA ASP A 75 -17.39 20.02 1.22
C ASP A 75 -17.23 20.15 2.75
N GLN A 76 -17.98 19.38 3.52
CA GLN A 76 -17.90 19.34 4.99
C GLN A 76 -16.69 18.60 5.54
N LEU A 77 -15.90 17.90 4.70
CA LEU A 77 -14.66 17.25 5.16
C LEU A 77 -13.67 18.27 5.75
N GLY A 78 -13.67 19.52 5.27
CA GLY A 78 -12.93 20.66 5.83
C GLY A 78 -11.39 20.54 5.81
N ASP A 79 -10.86 19.42 5.33
CA ASP A 79 -9.45 19.06 5.31
C ASP A 79 -9.05 18.74 3.87
N LEU A 80 -8.14 19.53 3.31
CA LEU A 80 -7.72 19.42 1.92
C LEU A 80 -7.04 18.07 1.62
N ALA A 81 -6.24 17.54 2.54
CA ALA A 81 -5.59 16.25 2.33
C ALA A 81 -6.64 15.11 2.33
N LEU A 82 -7.63 15.20 3.22
CA LEU A 82 -8.72 14.23 3.27
C LEU A 82 -9.62 14.29 2.03
N GLN A 83 -9.90 15.50 1.54
CA GLN A 83 -10.60 15.69 0.27
C GLN A 83 -9.80 15.09 -0.90
N GLN A 84 -8.50 15.36 -0.99
CA GLN A 84 -7.63 14.78 -2.01
C GLN A 84 -7.55 13.26 -1.93
N CYS A 85 -7.57 12.68 -0.72
CA CYS A 85 -7.66 11.24 -0.52
C CYS A 85 -8.94 10.67 -1.13
N LEU A 86 -10.11 11.26 -0.86
CA LEU A 86 -11.37 10.84 -1.48
C LEU A 86 -11.33 10.99 -3.01
N LEU A 87 -10.80 12.11 -3.52
CA LEU A 87 -10.63 12.35 -4.95
C LEU A 87 -9.79 11.25 -5.60
N TYR A 88 -8.71 10.83 -4.94
CA TYR A 88 -7.82 9.77 -5.43
C TYR A 88 -8.49 8.39 -5.45
N CYS A 89 -9.34 8.08 -4.47
CA CYS A 89 -10.09 6.82 -4.43
C CYS A 89 -10.96 6.61 -5.68
N ALA A 90 -11.49 7.67 -6.29
CA ALA A 90 -12.32 7.56 -7.49
C ALA A 90 -11.53 7.24 -8.78
N LEU A 91 -10.20 7.29 -8.74
CA LEU A 91 -9.36 6.85 -9.85
C LEU A 91 -9.43 5.34 -10.07
N PHE A 92 -9.82 4.58 -9.05
CA PHE A 92 -10.03 3.15 -9.14
C PHE A 92 -11.33 2.82 -9.89
N PRO A 93 -11.46 1.61 -10.44
CA PRO A 93 -12.67 1.14 -11.12
C PRO A 93 -13.92 1.18 -10.23
N GLU A 94 -15.08 1.19 -10.87
CA GLU A 94 -16.37 1.04 -10.18
C GLU A 94 -16.39 -0.27 -9.39
N ASP A 95 -17.08 -0.26 -8.24
CA ASP A 95 -17.19 -1.40 -7.34
C ASP A 95 -15.89 -2.01 -6.76
N SER A 96 -14.72 -1.44 -7.07
CA SER A 96 -13.41 -1.98 -6.68
C SER A 96 -13.22 -2.01 -5.16
N GLU A 97 -12.81 -3.17 -4.65
CA GLU A 97 -12.32 -3.31 -3.29
C GLU A 97 -10.83 -2.96 -3.27
N ILE A 98 -10.49 -1.83 -2.65
CA ILE A 98 -9.14 -1.29 -2.68
C ILE A 98 -8.44 -1.64 -1.36
N GLU A 99 -7.33 -2.37 -1.45
CA GLU A 99 -6.50 -2.64 -0.29
C GLU A 99 -5.95 -1.34 0.30
N ARG A 100 -6.05 -1.20 1.62
CA ARG A 100 -5.68 0.06 2.29
C ARG A 100 -4.18 0.35 2.16
N GLU A 101 -3.32 -0.67 2.22
CA GLU A 101 -1.87 -0.49 2.02
C GLU A 101 -1.53 0.01 0.62
N GLU A 102 -2.21 -0.52 -0.38
CA GLU A 102 -2.04 -0.10 -1.76
C GLU A 102 -2.43 1.38 -1.94
N LEU A 103 -3.65 1.72 -1.52
CA LEU A 103 -4.19 3.09 -1.60
C LEU A 103 -3.31 4.10 -0.87
N ILE A 104 -2.95 3.81 0.38
CA ILE A 104 -2.08 4.68 1.18
C ILE A 104 -0.71 4.82 0.51
N GLY A 105 -0.22 3.77 -0.13
CA GLY A 105 0.97 3.82 -0.95
C GLY A 105 0.90 4.92 -2.02
N TYR A 106 -0.17 4.95 -2.82
CA TYR A 106 -0.38 6.01 -3.80
C TYR A 106 -0.50 7.39 -3.15
N LEU A 107 -1.22 7.53 -2.04
CA LEU A 107 -1.35 8.82 -1.34
C LEU A 107 0.01 9.37 -0.89
N ILE A 108 0.97 8.51 -0.56
CA ILE A 108 2.34 8.91 -0.24
C ILE A 108 3.12 9.28 -1.52
N ASP A 109 2.97 8.49 -2.58
CA ASP A 109 3.69 8.67 -3.84
C ASP A 109 3.28 9.96 -4.58
N GLU A 110 2.00 10.33 -4.47
CA GLU A 110 1.38 11.58 -4.93
C GLU A 110 1.65 12.77 -4.02
N GLU A 111 2.32 12.53 -2.89
CA GLU A 111 2.57 13.51 -1.84
C GLU A 111 1.27 14.13 -1.31
N ILE A 112 0.15 13.39 -1.21
CA ILE A 112 -1.02 13.83 -0.43
C ILE A 112 -0.68 13.75 1.06
N ILE A 113 -0.02 12.65 1.45
CA ILE A 113 0.55 12.48 2.80
C ILE A 113 1.97 13.07 2.81
N LYS A 114 2.11 14.31 3.30
CA LYS A 114 3.35 15.11 3.21
C LYS A 114 4.14 15.18 4.51
N GLY A 115 5.46 15.33 4.37
CA GLY A 115 6.34 15.76 5.47
C GLY A 115 6.64 14.70 6.53
N ILE A 116 6.16 13.47 6.34
CA ILE A 116 6.36 12.37 7.28
C ILE A 116 7.67 11.67 6.98
N ARG A 117 8.48 11.47 8.02
CA ARG A 117 9.83 10.89 7.88
C ARG A 117 9.79 9.37 7.83
N SER A 118 8.97 8.74 8.67
CA SER A 118 8.85 7.28 8.78
C SER A 118 7.79 6.75 7.81
N ARG A 119 8.03 5.58 7.22
CA ARG A 119 7.01 4.94 6.37
C ARG A 119 5.83 4.47 7.22
N LYS A 120 6.09 3.96 8.43
CA LYS A 120 5.05 3.59 9.38
C LYS A 120 4.16 4.77 9.77
N ASP A 121 4.73 5.91 10.14
CA ASP A 121 3.94 7.09 10.51
C ASP A 121 3.07 7.57 9.33
N ALA A 122 3.60 7.49 8.09
CA ALA A 122 2.85 7.87 6.89
C ALA A 122 1.69 6.89 6.63
N PHE A 123 1.92 5.62 6.93
CA PHE A 123 0.90 4.60 6.87
C PHE A 123 -0.21 4.82 7.91
N ASP A 124 0.16 5.08 9.17
CA ASP A 124 -0.78 5.35 10.27
C ASP A 124 -1.63 6.62 10.00
N GLU A 125 -1.05 7.65 9.37
CA GLU A 125 -1.78 8.83 8.90
C GLU A 125 -2.81 8.45 7.82
N GLY A 126 -2.39 7.72 6.79
CA GLY A 126 -3.28 7.23 5.75
C GLY A 126 -4.42 6.37 6.31
N GLN A 127 -4.14 5.52 7.29
CA GLN A 127 -5.16 4.73 7.99
C GLN A 127 -6.18 5.63 8.71
N THR A 128 -5.71 6.70 9.34
CA THR A 128 -6.58 7.69 10.01
C THR A 128 -7.46 8.41 9.01
N MET A 129 -6.92 8.83 7.86
CA MET A 129 -7.69 9.46 6.79
C MET A 129 -8.81 8.53 6.28
N LEU A 130 -8.48 7.27 5.99
CA LEU A 130 -9.47 6.30 5.52
C LEU A 130 -10.54 5.98 6.58
N ASN A 131 -10.17 5.87 7.86
CA ASN A 131 -11.16 5.73 8.94
C ASN A 131 -12.10 6.95 9.01
N ARG A 132 -11.61 8.17 8.78
CA ARG A 132 -12.45 9.38 8.75
C ARG A 132 -13.44 9.33 7.58
N LEU A 133 -13.01 8.91 6.38
CA LEU A 133 -13.89 8.77 5.21
C LEU A 133 -14.98 7.69 5.43
N GLU A 134 -14.64 6.58 6.09
CA GLU A 134 -15.59 5.55 6.49
C GLU A 134 -16.63 6.09 7.49
N ASN A 135 -16.18 6.86 8.49
CA ASN A 135 -17.06 7.41 9.52
C ASN A 135 -18.11 8.38 8.96
N VAL A 136 -17.75 9.17 7.93
CA VAL A 136 -18.70 10.05 7.23
C VAL A 136 -19.50 9.35 6.13
N CYS A 137 -19.37 8.02 6.02
CA CYS A 137 -20.06 7.18 5.04
C CYS A 137 -19.79 7.58 3.58
N LEU A 138 -18.59 8.10 3.30
CA LEU A 138 -18.12 8.34 1.93
C LEU A 138 -17.36 7.14 1.34
N MET A 139 -16.88 6.25 2.22
CA MET A 139 -16.26 4.97 1.88
C MET A 139 -16.88 3.86 2.72
N GLU A 140 -16.94 2.66 2.17
CA GLU A 140 -17.38 1.44 2.84
C GLU A 140 -16.16 0.62 3.27
N SER A 141 -16.21 0.02 4.48
CA SER A 141 -15.17 -0.92 4.91
C SER A 141 -15.56 -2.34 4.51
N VAL A 142 -14.67 -2.99 3.77
CA VAL A 142 -14.77 -4.42 3.44
C VAL A 142 -13.72 -5.17 4.22
N LYS A 143 -14.10 -6.29 4.83
CA LYS A 143 -13.17 -7.16 5.54
C LYS A 143 -12.97 -8.44 4.74
N MET A 144 -11.73 -8.72 4.39
CA MET A 144 -11.38 -9.90 3.63
C MET A 144 -11.52 -11.16 4.48
N GLU A 145 -12.14 -12.20 3.91
CA GLU A 145 -12.41 -13.45 4.62
C GLU A 145 -11.13 -14.25 4.92
N TYR A 146 -10.14 -14.18 4.04
CA TYR A 146 -8.96 -15.05 4.06
C TYR A 146 -7.93 -14.63 5.12
N ASP A 147 -7.54 -13.36 5.16
CA ASP A 147 -6.50 -12.87 6.09
C ASP A 147 -7.02 -11.90 7.17
N GLY A 148 -8.27 -11.45 7.04
CA GLY A 148 -8.88 -10.45 7.91
C GLY A 148 -8.38 -9.03 7.66
N SER A 149 -7.66 -8.79 6.56
CA SER A 149 -7.28 -7.46 6.11
C SER A 149 -8.53 -6.61 5.82
N ARG A 150 -8.35 -5.29 5.88
CA ARG A 150 -9.41 -4.32 5.63
C ARG A 150 -9.12 -3.65 4.30
N SER A 151 -10.13 -3.63 3.45
CA SER A 151 -10.17 -2.86 2.22
C SER A 151 -11.24 -1.77 2.34
N VAL A 152 -11.17 -0.80 1.44
CA VAL A 152 -12.17 0.26 1.31
C VAL A 152 -12.81 0.17 -0.07
N LYS A 153 -14.11 0.46 -0.14
CA LYS A 153 -14.88 0.48 -1.38
C LYS A 153 -15.64 1.79 -1.48
N MET A 154 -15.65 2.40 -2.66
CA MET A 154 -16.43 3.61 -2.94
C MET A 154 -17.74 3.22 -3.62
N HIS A 155 -18.87 3.73 -3.13
CA HIS A 155 -20.16 3.54 -3.78
C HIS A 155 -20.22 4.31 -5.11
N ASP A 156 -20.81 3.72 -6.15
CA ASP A 156 -20.85 4.24 -7.53
C ASP A 156 -21.35 5.69 -7.63
N LEU A 157 -22.46 6.05 -6.95
CA LEU A 157 -22.96 7.43 -6.93
C LEU A 157 -21.99 8.43 -6.27
N ILE A 158 -21.19 7.98 -5.30
CA ILE A 158 -20.14 8.81 -4.68
C ILE A 158 -18.98 8.93 -5.67
N ARG A 159 -18.61 7.83 -6.34
CA ARG A 159 -17.58 7.82 -7.36
C ARG A 159 -17.92 8.74 -8.54
N ASP A 160 -19.14 8.68 -9.04
CA ASP A 160 -19.62 9.55 -10.13
C ASP A 160 -19.58 11.03 -9.72
N MET A 161 -19.98 11.33 -8.48
CA MET A 161 -19.90 12.67 -7.92
C MET A 161 -18.46 13.17 -7.84
N VAL A 162 -17.54 12.32 -7.38
CA VAL A 162 -16.11 12.64 -7.30
C VAL A 162 -15.51 12.82 -8.71
N ILE A 163 -15.83 11.95 -9.67
CA ILE A 163 -15.39 12.08 -11.06
C ILE A 163 -15.89 13.39 -11.66
N HIS A 164 -17.13 13.79 -11.38
CA HIS A 164 -17.66 15.08 -11.79
C HIS A 164 -16.82 16.24 -11.22
N ILE A 165 -16.51 16.23 -9.92
CA ILE A 165 -15.64 17.24 -9.28
C ILE A 165 -14.24 17.27 -9.92
N LEU A 166 -13.66 16.11 -10.22
CA LEU A 166 -12.35 16.00 -10.88
C LEU A 166 -12.36 16.59 -12.30
N GLN A 167 -13.45 16.39 -13.03
CA GLN A 167 -13.62 16.87 -14.40
C GLN A 167 -13.88 18.38 -14.49
N GLU A 168 -14.39 19.04 -13.44
CA GLU A 168 -14.61 20.49 -13.41
C GLU A 168 -13.34 21.30 -13.73
N ASN A 169 -12.16 20.78 -13.36
CA ASN A 169 -10.87 21.46 -13.56
C ASN A 169 -10.10 20.98 -14.80
N LEU A 170 -10.61 20.00 -15.56
CA LEU A 170 -9.97 19.40 -16.74
C LEU A 170 -8.52 18.89 -16.52
N GLN A 171 -8.14 18.63 -15.26
CA GLN A 171 -6.80 18.14 -14.88
C GLN A 171 -6.75 16.61 -14.81
N TYR A 172 -7.90 15.95 -14.82
CA TYR A 172 -8.04 14.52 -14.59
C TYR A 172 -8.71 13.85 -15.78
N MET A 173 -8.17 12.72 -16.20
CA MET A 173 -8.86 11.78 -17.08
C MET A 173 -9.08 10.47 -16.31
N VAL A 174 -10.33 10.17 -15.98
CA VAL A 174 -10.70 8.94 -15.26
C VAL A 174 -11.53 8.07 -16.20
N LYS A 175 -10.90 7.01 -16.73
CA LYS A 175 -11.52 5.98 -17.57
C LYS A 175 -11.17 4.59 -17.05
N ALA A 176 -11.24 4.41 -15.74
CA ALA A 176 -10.98 3.13 -15.10
C ALA A 176 -12.21 2.21 -15.15
N GLY A 177 -12.04 0.95 -15.55
CA GLY A 177 -13.12 -0.04 -15.59
C GLY A 177 -14.09 0.08 -16.76
N VAL A 178 -13.82 0.94 -17.75
CA VAL A 178 -14.80 1.25 -18.83
C VAL A 178 -14.62 0.39 -20.09
N GLN A 179 -13.84 -0.70 -19.98
CA GLN A 179 -13.63 -1.70 -21.05
C GLN A 179 -12.99 -1.11 -22.32
N LEU A 180 -12.07 -0.15 -22.16
CA LEU A 180 -11.29 0.38 -23.28
C LEU A 180 -10.43 -0.73 -23.92
N LYS A 181 -10.49 -0.85 -25.24
CA LYS A 181 -9.61 -1.76 -26.01
C LYS A 181 -8.37 -1.08 -26.56
N GLU A 182 -8.44 0.23 -26.70
CA GLU A 182 -7.39 1.11 -27.20
C GLU A 182 -7.27 2.32 -26.26
N LEU A 183 -6.18 3.06 -26.38
CA LEU A 183 -6.03 4.30 -25.63
C LEU A 183 -7.11 5.33 -26.03
N PRO A 184 -7.44 6.28 -25.14
CA PRO A 184 -8.24 7.44 -25.49
C PRO A 184 -7.68 8.18 -26.71
N ASP A 185 -8.58 8.79 -27.48
CA ASP A 185 -8.24 9.52 -28.71
C ASP A 185 -7.24 10.66 -28.41
N ALA A 186 -6.42 11.01 -29.40
CA ALA A 186 -5.35 11.99 -29.22
C ALA A 186 -5.86 13.35 -28.72
N GLU A 187 -7.09 13.75 -29.06
CA GLU A 187 -7.73 14.99 -28.61
C GLU A 187 -8.00 15.02 -27.10
N GLU A 188 -8.11 13.85 -26.45
CA GLU A 188 -8.39 13.74 -25.02
C GLU A 188 -7.11 13.96 -24.18
N TRP A 189 -5.93 13.75 -24.76
CA TRP A 189 -4.62 13.93 -24.10
C TRP A 189 -4.19 15.40 -24.08
N THR A 190 -4.91 16.22 -23.32
CA THR A 190 -4.65 17.67 -23.23
C THR A 190 -3.42 18.01 -22.39
N GLU A 191 -2.80 19.17 -22.64
CA GLU A 191 -1.60 19.64 -21.92
C GLU A 191 -1.84 19.93 -20.43
N ASN A 192 -3.10 20.12 -20.02
CA ASN A 192 -3.49 20.43 -18.65
C ASN A 192 -3.63 19.19 -17.75
N LEU A 193 -3.63 17.99 -18.34
CA LEU A 193 -3.76 16.74 -17.58
C LEU A 193 -2.60 16.58 -16.61
N THR A 194 -2.94 16.32 -15.36
CA THR A 194 -2.01 15.99 -14.28
C THR A 194 -2.11 14.52 -13.90
N ILE A 195 -3.31 13.94 -13.94
CA ILE A 195 -3.55 12.53 -13.59
C ILE A 195 -4.40 11.86 -14.66
N VAL A 196 -3.95 10.69 -15.11
CA VAL A 196 -4.67 9.82 -16.04
C VAL A 196 -4.80 8.44 -15.41
N SER A 197 -6.05 8.00 -15.18
CA SER A 197 -6.36 6.64 -14.76
C SER A 197 -7.08 5.88 -15.88
N LEU A 198 -6.40 4.84 -16.36
CA LEU A 198 -6.87 3.85 -17.34
C LEU A 198 -6.83 2.44 -16.73
N MET A 199 -6.96 2.33 -15.40
CA MET A 199 -6.95 1.07 -14.67
C MET A 199 -8.06 0.12 -15.12
N GLN A 200 -7.82 -1.18 -15.05
CA GLN A 200 -8.78 -2.26 -15.30
C GLN A 200 -9.54 -2.09 -16.64
N ASN A 201 -8.79 -2.06 -17.75
CA ASN A 201 -9.33 -2.02 -19.11
C ASN A 201 -8.83 -3.22 -19.93
N GLU A 202 -9.26 -3.30 -21.19
CA GLU A 202 -8.90 -4.36 -22.14
C GLU A 202 -7.79 -3.89 -23.12
N ILE A 203 -6.95 -2.93 -22.72
CA ILE A 203 -5.93 -2.35 -23.60
C ILE A 203 -4.84 -3.40 -23.83
N GLU A 204 -4.62 -3.74 -25.09
CA GLU A 204 -3.66 -4.79 -25.44
C GLU A 204 -2.30 -4.23 -25.85
N GLU A 205 -2.27 -3.09 -26.52
CA GLU A 205 -1.05 -2.49 -27.07
C GLU A 205 -1.11 -0.96 -27.00
N ILE A 206 0.02 -0.33 -26.72
CA ILE A 206 0.19 1.12 -26.83
C ILE A 206 1.14 1.39 -28.00
N PRO A 207 0.62 1.75 -29.20
CA PRO A 207 1.45 1.90 -30.38
C PRO A 207 2.16 3.27 -30.42
N SER A 208 3.14 3.41 -31.32
CA SER A 208 3.96 4.63 -31.42
C SER A 208 3.19 5.87 -31.87
N SER A 209 2.02 5.69 -32.50
CA SER A 209 1.15 6.78 -32.96
C SER A 209 0.47 7.53 -31.82
N HIS A 210 0.45 6.98 -30.59
CA HIS A 210 -0.27 7.52 -29.44
C HIS A 210 0.66 8.11 -28.39
N SER A 211 1.71 8.84 -28.78
CA SER A 211 2.57 9.53 -27.81
C SER A 211 1.91 10.82 -27.31
N PRO A 212 1.48 10.91 -26.05
CA PRO A 212 0.79 12.09 -25.54
C PRO A 212 1.77 13.26 -25.35
N MET A 213 1.31 14.47 -25.66
CA MET A 213 2.01 15.73 -25.36
C MET A 213 1.44 16.33 -24.07
N CYS A 214 1.64 15.63 -22.94
CA CYS A 214 1.12 16.04 -21.63
C CYS A 214 2.30 16.40 -20.69
N PRO A 215 2.91 17.59 -20.80
CA PRO A 215 4.10 17.95 -20.03
C PRO A 215 3.82 18.04 -18.51
N ASN A 216 2.56 18.28 -18.12
CA ASN A 216 2.13 18.41 -16.73
C ASN A 216 1.67 17.09 -16.11
N LEU A 217 1.64 15.99 -16.89
CA LEU A 217 1.18 14.69 -16.40
C LEU A 217 2.13 14.20 -15.31
N SER A 218 1.63 14.12 -14.08
CA SER A 218 2.35 13.59 -12.93
C SER A 218 2.09 12.12 -12.71
N SER A 219 0.90 11.61 -13.08
CA SER A 219 0.53 10.23 -12.76
C SER A 219 -0.19 9.55 -13.90
N LEU A 220 0.30 8.36 -14.25
CA LEU A 220 -0.31 7.49 -15.26
C LEU A 220 -0.53 6.10 -14.65
N LEU A 221 -1.80 5.73 -14.52
CA LEU A 221 -2.24 4.49 -13.91
C LEU A 221 -2.84 3.58 -14.98
N LEU A 222 -2.15 2.46 -15.26
CA LEU A 222 -2.48 1.46 -16.28
C LEU A 222 -2.65 0.06 -15.68
N ARG A 223 -2.77 -0.03 -14.35
CA ARG A 223 -2.94 -1.27 -13.60
C ARG A 223 -4.09 -2.12 -14.12
N ASP A 224 -3.98 -3.44 -13.99
CA ASP A 224 -5.05 -4.41 -14.31
C ASP A 224 -5.49 -4.35 -15.79
N ASN A 225 -4.62 -3.87 -16.69
CA ASN A 225 -4.75 -4.12 -18.12
C ASN A 225 -4.10 -5.47 -18.44
N GLU A 226 -4.77 -6.56 -18.08
CA GLU A 226 -4.24 -7.93 -18.17
C GLU A 226 -3.86 -8.36 -19.61
N GLY A 227 -4.40 -7.67 -20.62
CA GLY A 227 -4.08 -7.86 -22.03
C GLY A 227 -2.84 -7.09 -22.52
N LEU A 228 -2.36 -6.09 -21.76
CA LEU A 228 -1.33 -5.14 -22.20
C LEU A 228 0.02 -5.84 -22.34
N ARG A 229 0.43 -6.09 -23.59
CA ARG A 229 1.59 -6.91 -23.95
C ARG A 229 2.79 -6.11 -24.44
N SER A 230 2.57 -4.90 -24.95
CA SER A 230 3.65 -4.03 -25.41
C SER A 230 3.28 -2.54 -25.36
N ILE A 231 4.28 -1.74 -25.03
CA ILE A 231 4.22 -0.27 -25.05
C ILE A 231 5.34 0.22 -25.97
N ALA A 232 5.00 1.11 -26.90
CA ALA A 232 5.98 1.68 -27.81
C ALA A 232 6.99 2.57 -27.07
N ASP A 233 8.27 2.49 -27.49
CA ASP A 233 9.35 3.27 -26.90
C ASP A 233 9.12 4.79 -26.96
N SER A 234 8.37 5.29 -27.94
CA SER A 234 8.06 6.72 -28.03
C SER A 234 7.13 7.24 -26.94
N PHE A 235 6.32 6.38 -26.31
CA PHE A 235 5.18 6.78 -25.49
C PHE A 235 5.56 7.68 -24.30
N PHE A 236 6.65 7.34 -23.58
CA PHE A 236 7.08 8.11 -22.40
C PHE A 236 8.00 9.29 -22.72
N LYS A 237 8.41 9.49 -23.98
CA LYS A 237 9.47 10.45 -24.33
C LYS A 237 9.15 11.91 -23.99
N GLN A 238 7.87 12.26 -23.91
CA GLN A 238 7.41 13.63 -23.64
C GLN A 238 6.84 13.81 -22.24
N LEU A 239 6.78 12.74 -21.44
CA LEU A 239 6.19 12.72 -20.10
C LEU A 239 7.23 13.07 -19.02
N HIS A 240 8.01 14.13 -19.23
CA HIS A 240 9.13 14.48 -18.33
C HIS A 240 8.70 14.86 -16.89
N GLY A 241 7.43 15.26 -16.72
CA GLY A 241 6.84 15.56 -15.42
C GLY A 241 6.34 14.33 -14.65
N LEU A 242 6.37 13.13 -15.24
CA LEU A 242 5.79 11.93 -14.65
C LEU A 242 6.50 11.54 -13.35
N LYS A 243 5.72 11.43 -12.28
CA LYS A 243 6.11 11.05 -10.93
C LYS A 243 5.66 9.63 -10.59
N VAL A 244 4.44 9.25 -10.93
CA VAL A 244 3.88 7.92 -10.65
C VAL A 244 3.56 7.22 -11.96
N LEU A 245 4.19 6.06 -12.17
CA LEU A 245 3.87 5.14 -13.24
C LEU A 245 3.50 3.79 -12.65
N ASP A 246 2.27 3.36 -12.91
CA ASP A 246 1.77 2.08 -12.48
C ASP A 246 1.31 1.24 -13.67
N LEU A 247 1.98 0.10 -13.84
CA LEU A 247 1.72 -0.90 -14.88
C LEU A 247 1.45 -2.26 -14.24
N SER A 248 1.11 -2.30 -12.95
CA SER A 248 0.94 -3.55 -12.20
C SER A 248 -0.17 -4.42 -12.82
N CYS A 249 -0.06 -5.73 -12.65
CA CYS A 249 -0.99 -6.72 -13.22
C CYS A 249 -1.17 -6.62 -14.75
N THR A 250 -0.13 -6.21 -15.48
CA THR A 250 -0.10 -6.27 -16.95
C THR A 250 0.75 -7.44 -17.43
N VAL A 251 0.74 -7.71 -18.74
CA VAL A 251 1.51 -8.82 -19.35
C VAL A 251 2.62 -8.33 -20.27
N ILE A 252 3.13 -7.13 -20.00
CA ILE A 252 4.23 -6.53 -20.77
C ILE A 252 5.47 -7.41 -20.71
N LYS A 253 6.14 -7.58 -21.85
CA LYS A 253 7.37 -8.38 -21.91
C LYS A 253 8.63 -7.57 -21.56
N ASN A 254 8.64 -6.31 -21.99
CA ASN A 254 9.74 -5.39 -21.79
C ASN A 254 9.18 -4.02 -21.40
N LEU A 255 9.80 -3.38 -20.42
CA LEU A 255 9.55 -1.97 -20.15
C LEU A 255 10.31 -1.12 -21.19
N PRO A 256 9.71 -0.08 -21.80
CA PRO A 256 10.37 0.68 -22.87
C PRO A 256 11.57 1.51 -22.37
N GLU A 257 12.60 1.69 -23.22
CA GLU A 257 13.84 2.40 -22.86
C GLU A 257 13.58 3.86 -22.45
N SER A 258 12.57 4.51 -23.04
CA SER A 258 12.15 5.86 -22.64
C SER A 258 11.78 6.02 -21.17
N VAL A 259 11.44 4.95 -20.44
CA VAL A 259 11.22 5.01 -18.99
C VAL A 259 12.48 5.44 -18.25
N SER A 260 13.67 5.08 -18.75
CA SER A 260 14.95 5.51 -18.17
C SER A 260 15.18 7.02 -18.23
N ASP A 261 14.43 7.76 -19.03
CA ASP A 261 14.53 9.22 -19.15
C ASP A 261 13.52 9.98 -18.26
N LEU A 262 12.65 9.28 -17.52
CA LEU A 262 11.67 9.86 -16.60
C LEU A 262 12.31 10.31 -15.27
N MET A 263 13.18 11.31 -15.32
CA MET A 263 13.99 11.74 -14.16
C MET A 263 13.18 12.24 -12.96
N SER A 264 11.91 12.62 -13.17
CA SER A 264 10.97 13.05 -12.13
C SER A 264 10.26 11.89 -11.42
N LEU A 265 10.41 10.65 -11.90
CA LEU A 265 9.68 9.50 -11.41
C LEU A 265 10.03 9.21 -9.94
N THR A 266 9.01 9.22 -9.08
CA THR A 266 9.08 8.92 -7.65
C THR A 266 8.56 7.52 -7.34
N ALA A 267 7.65 6.98 -8.15
CA ALA A 267 7.13 5.62 -8.01
C ALA A 267 7.06 4.89 -9.35
N LEU A 268 7.63 3.69 -9.40
CA LEU A 268 7.51 2.75 -10.51
C LEU A 268 6.96 1.44 -9.97
N LEU A 269 5.71 1.12 -10.35
CA LEU A 269 4.98 -0.05 -9.88
C LEU A 269 4.80 -1.03 -11.04
N LEU A 270 5.37 -2.23 -10.88
CA LEU A 270 5.39 -3.32 -11.87
C LEU A 270 5.00 -4.65 -11.21
N ASP A 271 4.28 -4.58 -10.10
CA ASP A 271 3.79 -5.74 -9.37
C ASP A 271 2.93 -6.63 -10.27
N GLY A 272 3.01 -7.94 -10.15
CA GLY A 272 2.17 -8.86 -10.94
C GLY A 272 2.46 -8.86 -12.45
N CYS A 273 3.52 -8.19 -12.93
CA CYS A 273 3.90 -8.21 -14.35
C CYS A 273 4.62 -9.52 -14.72
N TRP A 274 3.92 -10.65 -14.63
CA TRP A 274 4.49 -12.01 -14.68
C TRP A 274 5.14 -12.40 -16.02
N LYS A 275 4.98 -11.61 -17.09
CA LYS A 275 5.72 -11.79 -18.37
C LYS A 275 6.91 -10.83 -18.53
N LEU A 276 7.12 -9.90 -17.60
CA LEU A 276 8.16 -8.88 -17.70
C LEU A 276 9.53 -9.51 -17.50
N ARG A 277 10.36 -9.43 -18.54
CA ARG A 277 11.71 -10.02 -18.61
C ARG A 277 12.82 -8.98 -18.51
N TYR A 278 12.55 -7.77 -18.97
CA TYR A 278 13.54 -6.70 -19.06
C TYR A 278 13.00 -5.37 -18.55
N VAL A 279 13.80 -4.74 -17.68
CA VAL A 279 13.63 -3.37 -17.21
C VAL A 279 14.89 -2.59 -17.63
N PRO A 280 14.75 -1.43 -18.28
CA PRO A 280 15.87 -0.64 -18.74
C PRO A 280 16.64 -0.04 -17.56
N SER A 281 17.76 0.63 -17.82
CA SER A 281 18.61 1.14 -16.73
C SER A 281 17.88 2.16 -15.87
N LEU A 282 17.89 1.97 -14.55
CA LEU A 282 17.28 2.87 -13.58
C LEU A 282 18.25 3.97 -13.12
N LYS A 283 19.48 4.02 -13.65
CA LYS A 283 20.57 4.91 -13.20
C LYS A 283 20.21 6.40 -13.16
N LYS A 284 19.35 6.85 -14.08
CA LYS A 284 18.92 8.26 -14.19
C LYS A 284 17.78 8.61 -13.23
N LEU A 285 17.04 7.63 -12.72
CA LEU A 285 15.83 7.81 -11.91
C LEU A 285 16.15 8.14 -10.45
N LYS A 286 16.93 9.20 -10.24
CA LYS A 286 17.42 9.59 -8.90
C LYS A 286 16.31 10.09 -7.97
N ALA A 287 15.16 10.48 -8.51
CA ALA A 287 13.99 10.89 -7.73
C ALA A 287 13.18 9.71 -7.18
N LEU A 288 13.47 8.47 -7.62
CA LEU A 288 12.67 7.29 -7.29
C LEU A 288 12.71 7.01 -5.78
N LYS A 289 11.52 6.94 -5.17
CA LYS A 289 11.27 6.64 -3.76
C LYS A 289 10.65 5.25 -3.57
N ARG A 290 9.86 4.78 -4.53
CA ARG A 290 9.20 3.47 -4.51
C ARG A 290 9.46 2.70 -5.80
N LEU A 291 9.92 1.47 -5.66
CA LEU A 291 10.10 0.52 -6.76
C LEU A 291 9.47 -0.82 -6.35
N ASP A 292 8.50 -1.27 -7.16
CA ASP A 292 7.90 -2.59 -7.00
C ASP A 292 8.15 -3.43 -8.25
N LEU A 293 8.84 -4.55 -8.09
CA LEU A 293 9.16 -5.53 -9.14
C LEU A 293 8.65 -6.93 -8.75
N SER A 294 7.71 -6.99 -7.81
CA SER A 294 7.19 -8.25 -7.29
C SER A 294 6.43 -9.02 -8.37
N TRP A 295 6.48 -10.35 -8.31
CA TRP A 295 5.77 -11.24 -9.23
C TRP A 295 6.07 -11.00 -10.72
N THR A 296 7.32 -10.63 -11.02
CA THR A 296 7.86 -10.49 -12.38
C THR A 296 8.70 -11.72 -12.79
N MET A 297 9.17 -11.78 -14.04
CA MET A 297 10.03 -12.88 -14.53
C MET A 297 11.31 -12.32 -15.15
N LEU A 298 12.00 -11.44 -14.41
CA LEU A 298 13.19 -10.76 -14.88
C LEU A 298 14.28 -11.75 -15.23
N GLU A 299 14.85 -11.62 -16.43
CA GLU A 299 16.00 -12.44 -16.84
C GLU A 299 17.29 -11.98 -16.15
N LYS A 300 17.36 -10.69 -15.78
CA LYS A 300 18.46 -10.05 -15.06
C LYS A 300 17.95 -8.91 -14.18
N MET A 301 18.62 -8.71 -13.06
CA MET A 301 18.49 -7.50 -12.23
C MET A 301 18.69 -6.20 -13.04
N PRO A 302 17.82 -5.18 -12.85
CA PRO A 302 17.94 -3.89 -13.56
C PRO A 302 19.26 -3.18 -13.25
N GLN A 303 19.89 -2.60 -14.28
CA GLN A 303 21.15 -1.88 -14.09
C GLN A 303 20.94 -0.50 -13.45
N GLY A 304 21.83 -0.10 -12.55
CA GLY A 304 21.83 1.24 -11.95
C GLY A 304 20.96 1.36 -10.69
N MET A 305 20.48 0.25 -10.12
CA MET A 305 19.78 0.25 -8.84
C MET A 305 20.60 0.89 -7.72
N GLU A 306 21.92 0.72 -7.73
CA GLU A 306 22.85 1.34 -6.78
C GLU A 306 22.88 2.88 -6.85
N CYS A 307 22.31 3.48 -7.89
CA CYS A 307 22.20 4.93 -8.06
C CYS A 307 20.89 5.50 -7.49
N LEU A 308 19.96 4.66 -7.01
CA LEU A 308 18.65 5.06 -6.49
C LEU A 308 18.75 5.55 -5.04
N SER A 309 19.54 6.60 -4.81
CA SER A 309 19.88 7.06 -3.47
C SER A 309 18.67 7.52 -2.64
N ASN A 310 17.57 7.93 -3.27
CA ASN A 310 16.33 8.37 -2.62
C ASN A 310 15.31 7.25 -2.39
N LEU A 311 15.64 6.00 -2.76
CA LEU A 311 14.73 4.87 -2.63
C LEU A 311 14.42 4.59 -1.16
N ARG A 312 13.13 4.46 -0.85
CA ARG A 312 12.57 4.23 0.50
C ARG A 312 11.82 2.91 0.58
N TYR A 313 11.26 2.44 -0.53
CA TYR A 313 10.44 1.24 -0.60
C TYR A 313 10.87 0.40 -1.80
N LEU A 314 11.28 -0.84 -1.53
CA LEU A 314 11.69 -1.81 -2.55
C LEU A 314 11.05 -3.17 -2.27
N ARG A 315 10.23 -3.64 -3.22
CA ARG A 315 9.78 -5.04 -3.25
C ARG A 315 10.23 -5.72 -4.53
N MET A 316 10.68 -6.97 -4.42
CA MET A 316 11.12 -7.79 -5.55
C MET A 316 10.81 -9.28 -5.34
N ASN A 317 9.84 -9.63 -4.49
CA ASN A 317 9.53 -11.03 -4.24
C ASN A 317 9.07 -11.73 -5.53
N GLY A 318 9.56 -12.94 -5.78
CA GLY A 318 9.16 -13.72 -6.95
C GLY A 318 9.59 -13.13 -8.30
N CYS A 319 10.61 -12.26 -8.38
CA CYS A 319 11.01 -11.59 -9.63
C CYS A 319 11.83 -12.45 -10.62
N GLY A 320 11.95 -13.77 -10.41
CA GLY A 320 12.69 -14.70 -11.28
C GLY A 320 14.18 -14.89 -10.95
N GLU A 321 14.75 -14.05 -10.10
CA GLU A 321 16.16 -14.13 -9.68
C GLU A 321 16.35 -15.06 -8.46
N LYS A 322 17.56 -15.58 -8.25
CA LYS A 322 17.85 -16.51 -7.15
C LYS A 322 18.63 -15.88 -6.00
N GLU A 323 19.47 -14.90 -6.31
CA GLU A 323 20.32 -14.22 -5.33
C GLU A 323 20.27 -12.72 -5.61
N PHE A 324 20.12 -11.93 -4.54
CA PHE A 324 20.17 -10.48 -4.64
C PHE A 324 21.62 -10.01 -4.83
N PRO A 325 21.93 -9.13 -5.81
CA PRO A 325 23.31 -8.73 -6.09
C PRO A 325 23.97 -8.00 -4.93
N ASN A 326 25.25 -8.32 -4.69
CA ASN A 326 26.07 -7.65 -3.68
C ASN A 326 26.42 -6.21 -4.09
N GLY A 327 26.52 -5.30 -3.12
CA GLY A 327 26.97 -3.92 -3.27
C GLY A 327 25.88 -2.91 -3.63
N ILE A 328 24.63 -3.35 -3.80
CA ILE A 328 23.49 -2.47 -4.12
C ILE A 328 22.92 -1.88 -2.82
N LEU A 329 22.50 -2.70 -1.85
CA LEU A 329 21.85 -2.21 -0.63
C LEU A 329 22.70 -1.20 0.16
N PRO A 330 24.04 -1.33 0.27
CA PRO A 330 24.88 -0.33 0.90
C PRO A 330 24.81 1.08 0.30
N LYS A 331 24.28 1.23 -0.91
CA LYS A 331 24.06 2.54 -1.55
C LYS A 331 22.65 3.09 -1.33
N LEU A 332 21.72 2.28 -0.85
CA LEU A 332 20.32 2.63 -0.61
C LEU A 332 20.09 3.07 0.84
N SER A 333 20.83 4.09 1.30
CA SER A 333 20.85 4.49 2.71
C SER A 333 19.51 5.01 3.27
N HIS A 334 18.57 5.38 2.40
CA HIS A 334 17.24 5.86 2.77
C HIS A 334 16.16 4.77 2.76
N LEU A 335 16.52 3.51 2.50
CA LEU A 335 15.56 2.42 2.43
C LEU A 335 14.89 2.17 3.79
N GLN A 336 13.56 2.15 3.80
CA GLN A 336 12.68 1.97 4.97
C GLN A 336 11.92 0.65 4.89
N VAL A 337 11.55 0.21 3.68
CA VAL A 337 10.88 -1.07 3.43
C VAL A 337 11.66 -1.86 2.41
N PHE A 338 12.01 -3.10 2.75
CA PHE A 338 12.67 -4.04 1.87
C PHE A 338 12.02 -5.42 1.96
N VAL A 339 11.46 -5.89 0.85
CA VAL A 339 10.73 -7.17 0.76
C VAL A 339 11.25 -8.00 -0.41
N LEU A 340 11.75 -9.19 -0.12
CA LEU A 340 12.21 -10.20 -1.09
C LEU A 340 11.49 -11.54 -0.93
N GLU A 341 10.71 -11.71 0.13
CA GLU A 341 10.05 -12.97 0.45
C GLU A 341 8.59 -12.72 0.75
N GLU A 342 7.73 -13.53 0.15
CA GLU A 342 6.31 -13.61 0.49
C GLU A 342 5.91 -15.08 0.48
N VAL A 343 5.23 -15.54 1.54
CA VAL A 343 4.88 -16.94 1.71
C VAL A 343 3.55 -17.19 1.00
N PHE A 344 3.60 -17.81 -0.17
CA PHE A 344 2.41 -18.29 -0.88
C PHE A 344 2.53 -19.76 -1.25
N GLU A 345 1.37 -20.42 -1.31
CA GLU A 345 1.26 -21.83 -1.60
C GLU A 345 1.82 -22.18 -3.00
N GLU A 346 2.52 -23.32 -3.02
CA GLU A 346 2.90 -24.14 -4.17
C GLU A 346 4.06 -23.76 -5.10
N CYS A 347 4.57 -22.52 -5.28
CA CYS A 347 5.60 -22.35 -6.33
C CYS A 347 6.52 -21.10 -6.33
N TYR A 348 7.35 -20.80 -5.33
CA TYR A 348 8.43 -19.80 -5.53
C TYR A 348 9.75 -20.11 -4.81
N ALA A 349 10.87 -19.94 -5.52
CA ALA A 349 12.21 -19.97 -4.94
C ALA A 349 12.53 -18.57 -4.38
N PRO A 350 12.80 -18.41 -3.08
CA PRO A 350 13.08 -17.10 -2.50
C PRO A 350 14.40 -16.54 -3.06
N ILE A 351 14.47 -15.21 -3.19
CA ILE A 351 15.72 -14.52 -3.51
C ILE A 351 16.57 -14.48 -2.25
N THR A 352 17.70 -15.16 -2.26
CA THR A 352 18.61 -15.16 -1.11
C THR A 352 19.39 -13.86 -1.04
N ILE A 353 19.70 -13.39 0.17
CA ILE A 353 20.54 -12.21 0.38
C ILE A 353 21.64 -12.47 1.41
N LYS A 354 22.77 -11.76 1.28
CA LYS A 354 23.88 -11.81 2.23
C LYS A 354 23.64 -10.89 3.41
N GLY A 355 24.01 -11.35 4.61
CA GLY A 355 23.83 -10.60 5.87
C GLY A 355 24.41 -9.19 5.81
N LYS A 356 25.66 -9.06 5.35
CA LYS A 356 26.37 -7.79 5.16
C LYS A 356 25.63 -6.73 4.35
N GLU A 357 24.79 -7.12 3.37
CA GLU A 357 24.07 -6.18 2.52
C GLU A 357 23.01 -5.45 3.35
N VAL A 358 22.23 -6.21 4.12
CA VAL A 358 21.12 -5.68 4.93
C VAL A 358 21.62 -4.85 6.12
N VAL A 359 22.77 -5.22 6.70
CA VAL A 359 23.40 -4.49 7.82
C VAL A 359 23.65 -3.01 7.51
N SER A 360 23.90 -2.68 6.24
CA SER A 360 24.17 -1.31 5.82
C SER A 360 22.94 -0.38 5.92
N LEU A 361 21.73 -0.94 5.99
CA LEU A 361 20.47 -0.23 5.96
C LEU A 361 20.04 0.24 7.36
N ARG A 362 20.43 1.46 7.73
CA ARG A 362 20.21 2.02 9.07
C ARG A 362 18.79 2.56 9.31
N ASN A 363 18.08 2.92 8.25
CA ASN A 363 16.74 3.49 8.31
C ASN A 363 15.63 2.45 8.07
N LEU A 364 16.00 1.17 8.02
CA LEU A 364 15.07 0.09 7.69
C LEU A 364 14.07 -0.12 8.83
N GLU A 365 12.79 -0.04 8.50
CA GLU A 365 11.63 -0.22 9.38
C GLU A 365 11.00 -1.61 9.17
N THR A 366 10.90 -2.04 7.91
CA THR A 366 10.32 -3.32 7.49
C THR A 366 11.33 -4.14 6.69
N LEU A 367 11.57 -5.38 7.13
CA LEU A 367 12.47 -6.33 6.48
C LEU A 367 11.79 -7.68 6.26
N GLU A 368 11.52 -8.05 5.02
CA GLU A 368 11.06 -9.38 4.67
C GLU A 368 12.07 -10.02 3.71
N CYS A 369 12.82 -11.04 4.15
CA CYS A 369 13.93 -11.55 3.36
C CYS A 369 14.31 -12.99 3.71
N HIS A 370 15.04 -13.60 2.77
CA HIS A 370 15.57 -14.94 2.91
C HIS A 370 17.11 -14.93 2.97
N PHE A 371 17.68 -15.44 4.06
CA PHE A 371 19.11 -15.71 4.17
C PHE A 371 19.41 -17.15 3.74
N GLU A 372 20.40 -17.34 2.85
CA GLU A 372 20.79 -18.67 2.34
C GLU A 372 21.21 -19.61 3.47
N GLY A 373 21.89 -19.07 4.50
CA GLY A 373 22.40 -19.85 5.62
C GLY A 373 22.46 -19.06 6.92
N LEU A 374 22.76 -19.79 7.99
CA LEU A 374 22.80 -19.23 9.34
C LEU A 374 23.95 -18.22 9.53
N SER A 375 25.03 -18.34 8.76
CA SER A 375 26.15 -17.38 8.77
C SER A 375 25.72 -15.97 8.35
N ASP A 376 24.94 -15.85 7.28
CA ASP A 376 24.34 -14.59 6.81
C ASP A 376 23.42 -13.97 7.88
N PHE A 377 22.58 -14.80 8.52
CA PHE A 377 21.71 -14.34 9.60
C PHE A 377 22.50 -13.88 10.85
N ILE A 378 23.56 -14.60 11.24
CA ILE A 378 24.44 -14.20 12.35
C ILE A 378 25.17 -12.89 12.02
N GLU A 379 25.65 -12.72 10.78
CA GLU A 379 26.29 -11.49 10.34
C GLU A 379 25.33 -10.30 10.47
N PHE A 380 24.07 -10.48 10.05
CA PHE A 380 23.01 -9.51 10.26
C PHE A 380 22.78 -9.18 11.75
N LEU A 381 22.75 -10.20 12.62
CA LEU A 381 22.58 -10.02 14.07
C LEU A 381 23.78 -9.37 14.77
N ARG A 382 25.02 -9.64 14.33
CA ARG A 382 26.24 -9.14 15.00
C ARG A 382 26.44 -7.65 14.79
N CYS A 383 26.04 -7.13 13.63
CA CYS A 383 26.24 -5.72 13.30
C CYS A 383 25.03 -4.84 13.64
N ARG A 384 23.94 -5.44 14.12
CA ARG A 384 22.72 -4.74 14.50
C ARG A 384 22.48 -4.99 15.98
N ASP A 385 22.66 -3.96 16.82
CA ASP A 385 22.52 -4.06 18.28
C ASP A 385 21.14 -4.57 18.74
N GLY A 386 20.15 -4.53 17.85
CA GLY A 386 18.98 -5.38 17.94
C GLY A 386 18.17 -5.32 16.66
N ILE A 387 17.59 -6.46 16.30
CA ILE A 387 16.35 -6.51 15.49
C ILE A 387 15.26 -5.55 16.05
N GLN A 388 15.41 -5.08 17.30
CA GLN A 388 14.55 -4.13 18.00
C GLN A 388 14.22 -2.84 17.22
N SER A 389 15.09 -2.32 16.34
CA SER A 389 14.74 -1.12 15.57
C SER A 389 13.86 -1.38 14.34
N LEU A 390 13.63 -2.65 13.96
CA LEU A 390 12.61 -2.99 12.96
C LEU A 390 11.22 -2.96 13.62
N SER A 391 10.29 -2.24 13.00
CA SER A 391 8.87 -2.33 13.35
C SER A 391 8.29 -3.66 12.89
N THR A 392 8.71 -4.13 11.72
CA THR A 392 8.22 -5.36 11.10
C THR A 392 9.40 -6.15 10.53
N TYR A 393 9.44 -7.46 10.76
CA TYR A 393 10.35 -8.35 10.07
C TYR A 393 9.78 -9.76 9.88
N ARG A 394 10.01 -10.32 8.70
CA ARG A 394 9.80 -11.75 8.39
C ARG A 394 11.07 -12.27 7.76
N ILE A 395 11.84 -13.01 8.54
CA ILE A 395 13.16 -13.46 8.11
C ILE A 395 13.15 -14.97 8.01
N SER A 396 13.44 -15.50 6.84
CA SER A 396 13.68 -16.93 6.66
C SER A 396 15.16 -17.23 6.56
N VAL A 397 15.59 -18.36 7.11
CA VAL A 397 16.99 -18.79 7.09
C VAL A 397 17.07 -20.25 6.66
N GLY A 398 17.83 -20.52 5.60
CA GLY A 398 18.03 -21.85 5.06
C GLY A 398 16.86 -22.35 4.20
N ILE A 399 16.98 -23.58 3.70
CA ILE A 399 16.02 -24.12 2.72
C ILE A 399 14.67 -24.42 3.39
N LEU A 400 13.68 -23.56 3.17
CA LEU A 400 12.29 -23.83 3.53
C LEU A 400 11.69 -24.77 2.47
N LYS A 401 11.60 -26.08 2.79
CA LYS A 401 11.05 -27.04 1.82
C LYS A 401 9.55 -26.97 1.68
N PHE A 402 8.78 -26.67 2.73
CA PHE A 402 7.33 -26.46 2.66
C PHE A 402 6.90 -25.71 3.93
N LEU A 403 6.38 -24.49 3.79
CA LEU A 403 5.55 -23.88 4.85
C LEU A 403 4.08 -24.14 4.47
N TYR A 404 3.59 -25.35 4.74
CA TYR A 404 2.15 -25.60 4.70
C TYR A 404 1.51 -24.99 5.95
N GLY A 405 0.49 -24.15 5.76
CA GLY A 405 -0.56 -23.93 6.75
C GLY A 405 -0.16 -23.20 8.04
N VAL A 406 0.64 -22.14 7.96
CA VAL A 406 0.70 -21.15 9.05
C VAL A 406 0.29 -19.79 8.50
N GLU A 407 -1.01 -19.65 8.25
CA GLU A 407 -1.64 -18.34 8.12
C GLU A 407 -1.35 -17.55 9.40
N LYS A 408 -0.70 -16.38 9.23
CA LYS A 408 -0.29 -15.43 10.29
C LYS A 408 1.02 -15.77 10.99
N PHE A 409 2.12 -15.50 10.29
CA PHE A 409 3.30 -15.03 10.99
C PHE A 409 3.02 -13.63 11.57
N PRO A 410 3.23 -13.43 12.89
CA PRO A 410 3.26 -12.10 13.48
C PRO A 410 4.16 -11.17 12.67
N SER A 411 3.93 -9.86 12.76
CA SER A 411 4.77 -8.83 12.11
C SER A 411 6.25 -8.94 12.46
N LYS A 412 6.62 -9.77 13.43
CA LYS A 412 7.99 -10.05 13.87
C LYS A 412 8.18 -11.56 13.96
N THR A 413 8.82 -12.16 12.96
CA THR A 413 9.02 -13.60 12.83
C THR A 413 10.39 -13.93 12.26
N VAL A 414 11.05 -14.97 12.81
CA VAL A 414 12.19 -15.63 12.17
C VAL A 414 11.87 -17.12 11.96
N ALA A 415 11.86 -17.56 10.70
CA ALA A 415 11.66 -18.95 10.32
C ALA A 415 13.01 -19.62 10.01
N LEU A 416 13.26 -20.79 10.61
CA LEU A 416 14.49 -21.57 10.39
C LEU A 416 14.15 -22.85 9.63
N GLY A 417 14.67 -22.99 8.40
CA GLY A 417 14.38 -24.09 7.48
C GLY A 417 15.59 -24.94 7.12
N ASN A 418 15.49 -26.26 7.32
CA ASN A 418 16.43 -27.30 6.83
C ASN A 418 17.91 -26.88 6.77
N LEU A 419 18.43 -26.41 7.91
CA LEU A 419 19.81 -25.95 8.04
C LEU A 419 20.76 -27.15 7.92
N SER A 420 21.52 -27.25 6.83
CA SER A 420 22.47 -28.37 6.66
C SER A 420 23.71 -28.16 7.55
N ILE A 421 23.92 -29.07 8.49
CA ILE A 421 24.95 -29.01 9.55
C ILE A 421 26.40 -29.13 9.01
N ASN A 422 26.60 -29.45 7.74
CA ASN A 422 27.83 -30.11 7.29
C ASN A 422 28.84 -29.28 6.47
N LYS A 423 28.64 -27.97 6.24
CA LYS A 423 29.69 -27.15 5.58
C LYS A 423 30.46 -26.19 6.50
N ASP A 424 29.83 -25.64 7.54
CA ASP A 424 30.43 -24.54 8.29
C ASP A 424 30.83 -24.82 9.75
N ARG A 425 30.62 -26.02 10.32
CA ARG A 425 30.85 -26.33 11.76
C ARG A 425 30.15 -25.38 12.76
N ASP A 426 29.39 -24.39 12.30
CA ASP A 426 28.84 -23.29 13.09
C ASP A 426 27.73 -23.70 14.07
N PHE A 427 26.99 -24.78 13.79
CA PHE A 427 25.88 -25.21 14.67
C PHE A 427 26.36 -25.71 16.04
N GLN A 428 27.57 -26.25 16.13
CA GLN A 428 28.15 -26.71 17.40
C GLN A 428 28.56 -25.54 18.31
N ALA A 429 29.09 -24.46 17.72
CA ALA A 429 29.43 -23.24 18.47
C ALA A 429 28.17 -22.43 18.83
N LEU A 430 27.14 -22.46 17.97
CA LEU A 430 25.84 -21.85 18.23
C LEU A 430 25.04 -22.60 19.28
N TYR A 431 25.09 -23.93 19.38
CA TYR A 431 24.38 -24.62 20.46
C TYR A 431 24.85 -24.12 21.83
N GLU A 432 26.16 -23.85 22.01
CA GLU A 432 26.68 -23.26 23.25
C GLU A 432 26.37 -21.77 23.41
N LEU A 433 26.52 -20.94 22.37
CA LEU A 433 26.25 -19.48 22.42
C LEU A 433 24.75 -19.16 22.53
N PHE A 434 23.90 -19.94 21.87
CA PHE A 434 22.45 -19.87 21.94
C PHE A 434 21.96 -20.36 23.30
N TRP A 435 22.55 -21.42 23.88
CA TRP A 435 22.28 -21.78 25.30
C TRP A 435 22.70 -20.69 26.27
N GLN A 436 23.88 -20.08 26.09
CA GLN A 436 24.37 -19.01 26.96
C GLN A 436 23.51 -17.74 26.89
N ARG A 437 23.11 -17.31 25.68
CA ARG A 437 22.24 -16.13 25.49
C ARG A 437 20.77 -16.42 25.81
N ALA A 438 20.26 -17.61 25.52
CA ALA A 438 18.94 -18.04 25.98
C ALA A 438 18.89 -18.11 27.51
N ASN A 439 19.97 -18.54 28.19
CA ASN A 439 20.08 -18.46 29.64
C ASN A 439 20.10 -17.01 30.14
N SER A 440 20.78 -16.08 29.47
CA SER A 440 20.75 -14.66 29.84
C SER A 440 19.38 -14.01 29.64
N LEU A 441 18.67 -14.36 28.56
CA LEU A 441 17.29 -13.92 28.30
C LEU A 441 16.31 -14.58 29.29
N LEU A 442 16.45 -15.88 29.59
CA LEU A 442 15.69 -16.57 30.63
C LEU A 442 15.96 -16.01 32.02
N HIS A 443 17.19 -15.58 32.35
CA HIS A 443 17.50 -14.92 33.61
C HIS A 443 16.89 -13.50 33.70
N MET A 444 16.84 -12.76 32.59
CA MET A 444 16.19 -11.44 32.52
C MET A 444 14.67 -11.56 32.64
N VAL A 445 14.08 -12.55 31.97
CA VAL A 445 12.65 -12.89 32.06
C VAL A 445 12.30 -13.44 33.45
N ALA A 446 13.15 -14.29 34.06
CA ALA A 446 12.94 -14.84 35.41
C ALA A 446 13.10 -13.80 36.54
N GLN A 447 13.91 -12.74 36.36
CA GLN A 447 13.97 -11.62 37.31
C GLN A 447 12.72 -10.74 37.25
N PHE A 448 12.10 -10.60 36.08
CA PHE A 448 10.78 -9.98 35.94
C PHE A 448 9.68 -10.86 36.58
N ASP A 449 9.73 -12.16 36.31
CA ASP A 449 8.72 -13.12 36.75
C ASP A 449 8.79 -13.44 38.26
N LEU A 450 9.94 -13.27 38.94
CA LEU A 450 10.06 -13.37 40.40
C LEU A 450 9.49 -12.14 41.14
N ASN A 451 9.53 -10.96 40.52
CA ASN A 451 8.89 -9.76 41.06
C ASN A 451 7.36 -9.81 40.93
N ASP A 452 6.83 -10.49 39.91
CA ASP A 452 5.38 -10.71 39.74
C ASP A 452 4.86 -12.00 40.40
N LYS A 453 5.64 -13.08 40.52
CA LYS A 453 5.21 -14.34 41.20
C LYS A 453 5.20 -14.26 42.73
N LYS A 454 5.73 -13.20 43.35
CA LYS A 454 5.37 -12.86 44.75
C LYS A 454 3.95 -12.31 44.89
N LYS A 455 3.33 -11.82 43.80
CA LYS A 455 1.94 -11.37 43.77
C LYS A 455 0.95 -12.42 43.22
N GLY A 456 1.43 -13.45 42.53
CA GLY A 456 0.58 -14.40 41.79
C GLY A 456 0.78 -15.89 42.09
N LYS A 457 1.17 -16.31 43.31
CA LYS A 457 1.04 -17.73 43.69
C LYS A 457 -0.42 -18.05 43.96
N LYS A 458 -1.12 -18.59 42.96
CA LYS A 458 -2.18 -19.63 43.10
C LYS A 458 -2.89 -19.80 41.76
N GLN A 459 -2.52 -20.81 40.97
CA GLN A 459 -3.42 -21.90 40.57
C GLN A 459 -2.85 -22.72 39.40
N LEU A 460 -2.84 -24.03 39.66
CA LEU A 460 -3.08 -25.15 38.73
C LEU A 460 -1.97 -25.59 37.76
N LYS A 461 -1.48 -26.80 38.09
CA LYS A 461 -0.66 -27.73 37.33
C LYS A 461 -1.50 -28.50 36.31
N GLY A 462 -0.88 -28.95 35.21
CA GLY A 462 -1.21 -30.25 34.58
C GLY A 462 -0.99 -30.34 33.06
N ASN A 463 0.01 -31.14 32.65
CA ASN A 463 0.15 -32.05 31.47
C ASN A 463 -0.34 -31.63 30.06
N SER A 464 0.23 -32.01 28.90
CA SER A 464 1.40 -32.81 28.46
C SER A 464 1.45 -32.86 26.91
N ASN A 465 2.66 -32.98 26.30
CA ASN A 465 3.07 -33.54 24.97
C ASN A 465 2.58 -32.98 23.60
N ASN A 466 3.49 -32.54 22.70
CA ASN A 466 4.06 -33.30 21.54
C ASN A 466 4.80 -32.43 20.46
N ASN A 467 5.85 -33.03 19.84
CA ASN A 467 6.53 -32.79 18.54
C ASN A 467 6.86 -31.36 18.04
N GLY A 468 8.16 -31.04 18.01
CA GLY A 468 8.69 -29.69 17.83
C GLY A 468 9.07 -29.30 16.39
N THR A 469 8.20 -28.52 15.77
CA THR A 469 8.59 -27.36 14.94
C THR A 469 8.82 -26.21 15.93
N ALA A 470 10.01 -25.63 15.97
CA ALA A 470 10.26 -24.48 16.85
C ALA A 470 9.91 -23.19 16.10
N VAL A 471 8.72 -22.66 16.36
CA VAL A 471 8.36 -21.27 16.08
C VAL A 471 8.89 -20.45 17.26
N LEU A 472 9.78 -19.50 17.01
CA LEU A 472 10.30 -18.55 18.00
C LEU A 472 9.96 -17.12 17.63
#